data_AF-A0AAU5YL69-F1
#
_entry.id   AF-A0AAU5YL69-F1
#
_cell.length_a   1.000
_cell.length_b   1.000
_cell.length_c   1.000
_cell.angle_alpha   90.00
_cell.angle_beta   90.00
_cell.angle_gamma   90.00
#
_symmetry.space_group_name_H-M   'P 1'
#
loop_
_entity.id
_entity.type
_entity.pdbx_description
1 polymer ?
#
loop_
_entity_poly.entity_id
_entity_poly.type
_entity_poly.pdbx_seq_one_letter_code
_entity_poly.pdbx_strand_id
1 'polypeptide(L)'
;MPYSVPASGVPDSQYVRRILRHSQSSLVELIASTSAQLPHPRDLREHEGLGVYGPWALADAAWISLALGQDINRAPAQPRDLAQILGFYLALDDPFYKESPQEKLTRLLLRVAGQQFIWQVDEYAELSRAVALLTQTSTPEPLKVIGPGWAQDVLGCSVADYVGLARYVWATTTSIPIPELKGRFIPDMMLAPADYSAFSTLRSVADATAVLERHFVTDAPGLQATYPASPDPLLRRYGHNPLRTTPLVAGFGEGYLVPVPAAVLSKASMLGLYYTGGEENSTPRGKLFTTDLGHLFEAYVGRQLGLLDNATVYPEIRHPGARKGDGGKSVDWIVVFPDLVLLVEVKSARPNANLRLGAENYAQMLAKTPGEGFTQIEKTDRLISEGNPAFAQIPSHLPRRGMVITMEPFHLLNTAELRAGIQPTPNPVTGETIPITTASIHELEHAVTITDISLSQLLLTDPPNGALTLLQLFTGHEFLENNPILEEGWKAIPLFGPQQR
;
A
#
# COMPACT_ATOMS: atom_id res chain seq x y z
N MET A 1 -20.59 -5.38 -25.68
CA MET A 1 -20.43 -6.68 -25.00
C MET A 1 -21.14 -7.77 -25.79
N PRO A 2 -20.40 -8.70 -26.44
CA PRO A 2 -20.86 -10.08 -26.42
C PRO A 2 -19.68 -11.08 -26.51
N TYR A 3 -19.20 -11.56 -25.37
CA TYR A 3 -18.71 -12.93 -25.28
C TYR A 3 -19.36 -13.50 -24.04
N SER A 4 -20.24 -14.48 -24.24
CA SER A 4 -20.87 -15.24 -23.16
C SER A 4 -19.77 -15.77 -22.25
N VAL A 5 -19.69 -15.24 -21.03
CA VAL A 5 -18.88 -15.84 -19.98
C VAL A 5 -19.40 -17.28 -19.83
N PRO A 6 -18.54 -18.31 -19.97
CA PRO A 6 -19.00 -19.68 -19.88
C PRO A 6 -19.73 -19.91 -18.55
N ALA A 7 -20.79 -20.73 -18.58
CA ALA A 7 -21.62 -21.01 -17.40
C ALA A 7 -20.84 -21.70 -16.25
N SER A 8 -19.66 -22.25 -16.56
CA SER A 8 -18.64 -22.72 -15.63
C SER A 8 -17.40 -21.82 -15.74
N GLY A 9 -16.69 -21.59 -14.64
CA GLY A 9 -15.45 -20.82 -14.66
C GLY A 9 -14.38 -21.43 -15.58
N VAL A 10 -13.39 -20.61 -15.91
CA VAL A 10 -12.28 -20.94 -16.82
C VAL A 10 -11.13 -21.52 -15.99
N PRO A 11 -10.67 -22.75 -16.27
CA PRO A 11 -9.50 -23.29 -15.59
C PRO A 11 -8.24 -22.46 -15.89
N ASP A 12 -7.36 -22.28 -14.91
CA ASP A 12 -6.11 -21.52 -15.08
C ASP A 12 -5.25 -22.03 -16.26
N SER A 13 -5.19 -23.35 -16.44
CA SER A 13 -4.49 -23.95 -17.59
C SER A 13 -5.02 -23.48 -18.95
N GLN A 14 -6.32 -23.17 -19.07
CA GLN A 14 -6.92 -22.67 -20.30
C GLN A 14 -6.56 -21.19 -20.54
N TYR A 15 -6.56 -20.38 -19.48
CA TYR A 15 -6.10 -19.00 -19.50
C TYR A 15 -4.62 -18.89 -19.87
N VAL A 16 -3.75 -19.66 -19.21
CA VAL A 16 -2.32 -19.74 -19.53
C VAL A 16 -2.12 -20.17 -20.99
N ARG A 17 -2.79 -21.23 -21.45
CA ARG A 17 -2.72 -21.66 -22.86
C ARG A 17 -3.18 -20.57 -23.83
N ARG A 18 -4.14 -19.71 -23.46
CA ARG A 18 -4.60 -18.61 -24.32
C ARG A 18 -3.50 -17.56 -24.50
N ILE A 19 -2.80 -17.21 -23.42
CA ILE A 19 -1.63 -16.30 -23.45
C ILE A 19 -0.52 -16.88 -24.33
N LEU A 20 -0.17 -18.15 -24.12
CA LEU A 20 0.96 -18.82 -24.80
C LEU A 20 0.73 -19.11 -26.29
N ARG A 21 -0.41 -18.74 -26.87
CA ARG A 21 -0.65 -18.79 -28.32
C ARG A 21 0.04 -17.67 -29.08
N HIS A 22 0.34 -16.57 -28.39
CA HIS A 22 0.90 -15.37 -28.99
C HIS A 22 2.41 -15.28 -28.76
N SER A 23 3.08 -14.55 -29.64
CA SER A 23 4.49 -14.25 -29.46
C SER A 23 4.67 -13.45 -28.17
N GLN A 24 5.72 -13.75 -27.41
CA GLN A 24 6.03 -13.09 -26.15
C GLN A 24 6.23 -11.58 -26.38
N SER A 25 7.09 -11.23 -27.33
CA SER A 25 7.44 -9.83 -27.61
C SER A 25 6.21 -9.01 -28.00
N SER A 26 5.41 -9.50 -28.95
CA SER A 26 4.22 -8.77 -29.42
C SER A 26 3.13 -8.62 -28.35
N LEU A 27 2.94 -9.62 -27.48
CA LEU A 27 1.93 -9.53 -26.43
C LEU A 27 2.35 -8.57 -25.32
N VAL A 28 3.61 -8.60 -24.89
CA VAL A 28 4.11 -7.72 -23.82
C VAL A 28 4.14 -6.27 -24.30
N GLU A 29 4.55 -6.01 -25.55
CA GLU A 29 4.48 -4.66 -26.15
C GLU A 29 3.03 -4.16 -26.28
N LEU A 30 2.10 -5.03 -26.69
CA LEU A 30 0.68 -4.69 -26.74
C LEU A 30 0.13 -4.38 -25.34
N ILE A 31 0.52 -5.13 -24.32
CA ILE A 31 0.12 -4.87 -22.92
C ILE A 31 0.68 -3.53 -22.45
N ALA A 32 1.97 -3.27 -22.65
CA ALA A 32 2.63 -2.04 -22.21
C ALA A 32 1.99 -0.80 -22.86
N SER A 33 1.84 -0.82 -24.19
CA SER A 33 1.23 0.27 -24.95
C SER A 33 -0.25 0.46 -24.63
N THR A 34 -1.00 -0.62 -24.37
CA THR A 34 -2.41 -0.52 -23.94
C THR A 34 -2.49 0.07 -22.54
N SER A 35 -1.71 -0.45 -21.59
CA SER A 35 -1.74 -0.03 -20.19
C SER A 35 -1.34 1.44 -20.02
N ALA A 36 -0.39 1.94 -20.82
CA ALA A 36 0.05 3.33 -20.79
C ALA A 36 -1.03 4.34 -21.26
N GLN A 37 -2.10 3.85 -21.89
CA GLN A 37 -3.19 4.68 -22.42
C GLN A 37 -4.45 4.63 -21.59
N LEU A 38 -4.47 3.78 -20.56
CA LEU A 38 -5.63 3.65 -19.70
C LEU A 38 -5.73 4.85 -18.76
N PRO A 39 -6.96 5.26 -18.41
CA PRO A 39 -7.17 6.19 -17.32
C PRO A 39 -6.66 5.59 -16.01
N HIS A 40 -6.62 6.41 -14.96
CA HIS A 40 -6.23 5.93 -13.64
C HIS A 40 -7.09 4.72 -13.22
N PRO A 41 -6.54 3.69 -12.55
CA PRO A 41 -7.27 2.45 -12.27
C PRO A 41 -8.61 2.62 -11.55
N ARG A 42 -8.74 3.67 -10.72
CA ARG A 42 -9.99 4.00 -10.02
C ARG A 42 -11.11 4.47 -10.96
N ASP A 43 -10.75 5.08 -12.09
CA ASP A 43 -11.67 5.68 -13.05
C ASP A 43 -12.05 4.70 -14.18
N LEU A 44 -11.39 3.53 -14.27
CA LEU A 44 -11.63 2.53 -15.32
C LEU A 44 -13.09 2.10 -15.46
N ARG A 45 -13.85 2.14 -14.35
CA ARG A 45 -15.28 1.75 -14.35
C ARG A 45 -16.19 2.82 -14.93
N GLU A 46 -15.73 4.06 -14.97
CA GLU A 46 -16.48 5.20 -15.53
C GLU A 46 -16.41 5.22 -17.06
N HIS A 47 -15.49 4.46 -17.64
CA HIS A 47 -15.28 4.37 -19.09
C HIS A 47 -15.83 3.06 -19.67
N GLU A 48 -16.72 3.19 -20.66
CA GLU A 48 -17.37 2.04 -21.30
C GLU A 48 -16.34 1.09 -21.92
N GLY A 49 -16.45 -0.20 -21.58
CA GLY A 49 -15.62 -1.27 -22.15
C GLY A 49 -14.20 -1.38 -21.56
N LEU A 50 -13.77 -0.46 -20.70
CA LEU A 50 -12.42 -0.49 -20.12
C LEU A 50 -12.32 -1.31 -18.83
N GLY A 51 -13.44 -1.70 -18.22
CA GLY A 51 -13.47 -2.45 -16.96
C GLY A 51 -12.74 -3.81 -16.98
N VAL A 52 -12.44 -4.38 -18.16
CA VAL A 52 -11.65 -5.62 -18.29
C VAL A 52 -10.14 -5.40 -18.23
N TYR A 53 -9.67 -4.17 -18.41
CA TYR A 53 -8.25 -3.79 -18.48
C TYR A 53 -7.67 -3.39 -17.13
N GLY A 54 -8.12 -4.03 -16.05
CA GLY A 54 -7.55 -3.79 -14.72
C GLY A 54 -6.04 -4.07 -14.69
N PRO A 55 -5.23 -3.21 -14.05
CA PRO A 55 -3.77 -3.35 -14.04
C PRO A 55 -3.30 -4.69 -13.44
N TRP A 56 -4.05 -5.27 -12.51
CA TRP A 56 -3.78 -6.61 -11.98
C TRP A 56 -3.86 -7.72 -13.04
N ALA A 57 -4.82 -7.63 -13.97
CA ALA A 57 -5.02 -8.61 -15.02
C ALA A 57 -3.98 -8.45 -16.14
N LEU A 58 -3.63 -7.21 -16.47
CA LEU A 58 -2.54 -6.89 -17.39
C LEU A 58 -1.19 -7.38 -16.84
N ALA A 59 -0.92 -7.13 -15.56
CA ALA A 59 0.29 -7.60 -14.89
C ALA A 59 0.38 -9.14 -14.90
N ASP A 60 -0.72 -9.86 -14.61
CA ASP A 60 -0.74 -11.32 -14.62
C ASP A 60 -0.48 -11.87 -16.04
N ALA A 61 -1.15 -11.31 -17.05
CA ALA A 61 -0.94 -11.69 -18.45
C ALA A 61 0.50 -11.44 -18.92
N ALA A 62 1.07 -10.28 -18.55
CA ALA A 62 2.45 -9.94 -18.86
C ALA A 62 3.42 -10.90 -18.17
N TRP A 63 3.23 -11.18 -16.88
CA TRP A 63 4.10 -12.09 -16.14
C TRP A 63 4.10 -13.50 -16.74
N ILE A 64 2.93 -14.07 -17.05
CA ILE A 64 2.84 -15.39 -17.68
C ILE A 64 3.52 -15.39 -19.06
N SER A 65 3.28 -14.34 -19.86
CA SER A 65 3.93 -14.20 -21.17
C SER A 65 5.45 -14.13 -21.04
N LEU A 66 5.96 -13.36 -20.08
CA LEU A 66 7.40 -13.19 -19.84
C LEU A 66 8.06 -14.44 -19.25
N ALA A 67 7.39 -15.13 -18.33
CA ALA A 67 7.94 -16.29 -17.65
C ALA A 67 7.86 -17.59 -18.47
N LEU A 68 6.80 -17.76 -19.26
CA LEU A 68 6.48 -19.04 -19.92
C LEU A 68 6.36 -18.93 -21.47
N GLY A 69 6.33 -17.71 -22.00
CA GLY A 69 6.18 -17.46 -23.43
C GLY A 69 7.46 -17.65 -24.25
N GLN A 70 7.29 -17.65 -25.56
CA GLN A 70 8.38 -17.69 -26.55
C GLN A 70 7.90 -17.03 -27.86
N ASP A 71 8.81 -16.53 -28.69
CA ASP A 71 8.44 -15.96 -29.99
C ASP A 71 8.39 -17.00 -31.13
N ILE A 72 9.11 -18.12 -30.98
CA ILE A 72 9.25 -19.11 -32.04
C ILE A 72 7.90 -19.78 -32.33
N ASN A 73 7.50 -19.75 -33.62
CA ASN A 73 6.26 -20.36 -34.14
C ASN A 73 4.99 -19.85 -33.44
N ARG A 74 4.96 -18.57 -33.05
CA ARG A 74 3.79 -17.92 -32.47
C ARG A 74 3.30 -16.76 -33.34
N ALA A 75 1.98 -16.56 -33.35
CA ALA A 75 1.38 -15.45 -34.06
C ALA A 75 1.51 -14.15 -33.23
N PRO A 76 1.65 -12.98 -33.87
CA PRO A 76 1.65 -11.71 -33.14
C PRO A 76 0.29 -11.48 -32.45
N ALA A 77 0.30 -10.94 -31.23
CA ALA A 77 -0.91 -10.56 -30.52
C ALA A 77 -1.59 -9.35 -31.19
N GLN A 78 -2.93 -9.32 -31.17
CA GLN A 78 -3.74 -8.19 -31.62
C GLN A 78 -4.60 -7.65 -30.46
N PRO A 79 -5.12 -6.40 -30.52
CA PRO A 79 -5.95 -5.84 -29.45
C PRO A 79 -7.15 -6.73 -29.04
N ARG A 80 -7.78 -7.40 -30.01
CA ARG A 80 -8.86 -8.37 -29.75
C ARG A 80 -8.41 -9.59 -28.95
N ASP A 81 -7.16 -10.03 -29.14
CA ASP A 81 -6.60 -11.16 -28.40
C ASP A 81 -6.35 -10.77 -26.95
N LEU A 82 -5.84 -9.56 -26.71
CA LEU A 82 -5.68 -9.02 -25.36
C LEU A 82 -7.03 -8.91 -24.64
N ALA A 83 -8.05 -8.33 -25.28
CA ALA A 83 -9.39 -8.26 -24.71
C ALA A 83 -9.93 -9.65 -24.34
N GLN A 84 -9.69 -10.66 -25.18
CA GLN A 84 -10.10 -12.04 -24.89
C GLN A 84 -9.28 -12.67 -23.75
N ILE A 85 -7.97 -12.45 -23.69
CA ILE A 85 -7.11 -12.90 -22.58
C ILE A 85 -7.64 -12.34 -21.26
N LEU A 86 -7.94 -11.04 -21.22
CA LEU A 86 -8.46 -10.37 -20.03
C LEU A 86 -9.88 -10.83 -19.67
N GLY A 87 -10.71 -11.14 -20.67
CA GLY A 87 -12.00 -11.80 -20.46
C GLY A 87 -11.85 -13.18 -19.80
N PHE A 88 -10.85 -13.96 -20.20
CA PHE A 88 -10.54 -15.24 -19.55
C PHE A 88 -10.07 -15.04 -18.11
N TYR A 89 -9.24 -14.03 -17.85
CA TYR A 89 -8.78 -13.69 -16.51
C TYR A 89 -9.95 -13.43 -15.55
N LEU A 90 -10.93 -12.63 -15.99
CA LEU A 90 -12.13 -12.33 -15.19
C LEU A 90 -13.03 -13.55 -14.98
N ALA A 91 -13.02 -14.49 -15.92
CA ALA A 91 -13.80 -15.73 -15.86
C ALA A 91 -13.07 -16.88 -15.17
N LEU A 92 -11.83 -16.70 -14.69
CA LEU A 92 -11.05 -17.74 -14.04
C LEU A 92 -11.78 -18.34 -12.83
N ASP A 93 -11.72 -19.67 -12.71
CA ASP A 93 -12.22 -20.43 -11.57
C ASP A 93 -11.70 -19.86 -10.23
N ASP A 94 -12.57 -19.83 -9.22
CA ASP A 94 -12.23 -19.37 -7.87
C ASP A 94 -12.51 -20.47 -6.83
N PRO A 95 -11.69 -20.58 -5.75
CA PRO A 95 -12.02 -21.43 -4.61
C PRO A 95 -13.43 -21.18 -4.04
N PHE A 96 -13.95 -19.96 -4.21
CA PHE A 96 -15.30 -19.56 -3.82
C PHE A 96 -16.39 -20.54 -4.30
N TYR A 97 -16.24 -21.20 -5.45
CA TYR A 97 -17.28 -22.14 -5.90
C TYR A 97 -17.29 -23.47 -5.12
N LYS A 98 -16.28 -23.73 -4.28
CA LYS A 98 -16.07 -25.00 -3.56
C LYS A 98 -16.18 -24.89 -2.03
N GLU A 99 -16.09 -23.68 -1.48
CA GLU A 99 -16.07 -23.41 -0.03
C GLU A 99 -17.50 -23.45 0.61
N SER A 100 -17.65 -23.25 1.92
CA SER A 100 -18.95 -23.21 2.64
C SER A 100 -19.58 -21.80 2.64
N PRO A 101 -20.93 -21.64 2.60
CA PRO A 101 -21.56 -20.32 2.41
C PRO A 101 -21.15 -19.23 3.41
N GLN A 102 -20.93 -19.57 4.68
CA GLN A 102 -20.58 -18.59 5.72
C GLN A 102 -19.16 -18.01 5.60
N GLU A 103 -18.18 -18.76 5.08
CA GLU A 103 -16.78 -18.30 4.99
C GLU A 103 -16.40 -17.79 3.58
N LYS A 104 -17.26 -18.09 2.60
CA LYS A 104 -17.03 -17.87 1.17
C LYS A 104 -16.80 -16.42 0.78
N LEU A 105 -17.70 -15.52 1.18
CA LEU A 105 -17.65 -14.12 0.74
C LEU A 105 -16.45 -13.38 1.33
N THR A 106 -16.18 -13.53 2.62
CA THR A 106 -15.06 -12.88 3.29
C THR A 106 -13.72 -13.27 2.67
N ARG A 107 -13.49 -14.58 2.44
CA ARG A 107 -12.25 -15.04 1.81
C ARG A 107 -12.10 -14.55 0.37
N LEU A 108 -13.19 -14.54 -0.41
CA LEU A 108 -13.19 -13.94 -1.75
C LEU A 108 -12.82 -12.45 -1.69
N LEU A 109 -13.45 -11.68 -0.79
CA LEU A 109 -13.17 -10.26 -0.64
C LEU A 109 -11.72 -9.99 -0.23
N LEU A 110 -11.11 -10.84 0.60
CA LEU A 110 -9.68 -10.71 0.94
C LEU A 110 -8.77 -10.90 -0.27
N ARG A 111 -9.03 -11.95 -1.04
CA ARG A 111 -8.27 -12.26 -2.26
C ARG A 111 -8.40 -11.12 -3.27
N VAL A 112 -9.62 -10.63 -3.48
CA VAL A 112 -9.92 -9.50 -4.37
C VAL A 112 -9.28 -8.21 -3.87
N ALA A 113 -9.42 -7.88 -2.58
CA ALA A 113 -8.84 -6.66 -2.01
C ALA A 113 -7.31 -6.68 -2.10
N GLY A 114 -6.67 -7.79 -1.74
CA GLY A 114 -5.21 -7.95 -1.82
C GLY A 114 -4.65 -7.87 -3.24
N GLN A 115 -5.46 -8.20 -4.25
CA GLN A 115 -5.09 -8.15 -5.66
C GLN A 115 -5.40 -6.80 -6.33
N GLN A 116 -6.57 -6.22 -6.05
CA GLN A 116 -7.11 -5.08 -6.81
C GLN A 116 -6.93 -3.74 -6.09
N PHE A 117 -7.14 -3.68 -4.77
CA PHE A 117 -7.23 -2.39 -4.06
C PHE A 117 -5.88 -1.69 -3.94
N ILE A 118 -4.80 -2.47 -3.97
CA ILE A 118 -3.43 -1.94 -4.03
C ILE A 118 -3.13 -1.07 -5.26
N TRP A 119 -3.97 -1.14 -6.30
CA TRP A 119 -3.84 -0.35 -7.53
C TRP A 119 -4.72 0.90 -7.53
N GLN A 120 -5.55 1.07 -6.49
CA GLN A 120 -6.53 2.16 -6.39
C GLN A 120 -6.13 3.18 -5.31
N VAL A 121 -4.88 3.09 -4.84
CA VAL A 121 -4.31 4.03 -3.87
C VAL A 121 -4.08 5.39 -4.54
N ASP A 122 -4.16 6.46 -3.74
CA ASP A 122 -3.84 7.79 -4.21
C ASP A 122 -2.32 7.95 -4.38
N GLU A 123 -1.87 8.10 -5.63
CA GLU A 123 -0.46 8.25 -5.99
C GLU A 123 0.17 9.47 -5.31
N TYR A 124 -0.59 10.56 -5.16
CA TYR A 124 -0.11 11.75 -4.46
C TYR A 124 0.24 11.41 -3.00
N ALA A 125 -0.70 10.83 -2.26
CA ALA A 125 -0.46 10.48 -0.86
C ALA A 125 0.65 9.42 -0.70
N GLU A 126 0.67 8.37 -1.52
CA GLU A 126 1.66 7.29 -1.42
C GLU A 126 3.11 7.77 -1.61
N LEU A 127 3.35 8.57 -2.65
CA LEU A 127 4.70 9.06 -2.98
C LEU A 127 5.14 10.16 -2.01
N SER A 128 4.22 11.05 -1.65
CA SER A 128 4.49 12.12 -0.68
C SER A 128 4.80 11.55 0.70
N ARG A 129 4.04 10.55 1.15
CA ARG A 129 4.26 9.87 2.42
C ARG A 129 5.63 9.20 2.47
N ALA A 130 6.07 8.61 1.34
CA ALA A 130 7.39 8.01 1.27
C ALA A 130 8.50 8.98 1.64
N VAL A 131 8.45 10.20 1.07
CA VAL A 131 9.40 11.26 1.36
C VAL A 131 9.20 11.81 2.78
N ALA A 132 7.96 12.14 3.15
CA ALA A 132 7.65 12.75 4.43
C ALA A 132 8.03 11.85 5.62
N LEU A 133 7.78 10.55 5.53
CA LEU A 133 8.13 9.59 6.56
C LEU A 133 9.65 9.39 6.63
N LEU A 134 10.30 9.10 5.51
CA LEU A 134 11.71 8.65 5.53
C LEU A 134 12.74 9.78 5.59
N THR A 135 12.34 11.02 5.28
CA THR A 135 13.29 12.15 5.18
C THR A 135 12.93 13.36 6.04
N GLN A 136 11.65 13.53 6.39
CA GLN A 136 11.17 14.72 7.11
C GLN A 136 10.68 14.38 8.54
N THR A 137 10.62 13.09 8.90
CA THR A 137 10.19 12.66 10.23
C THR A 137 11.39 12.32 11.09
N SER A 138 11.46 12.92 12.28
CA SER A 138 12.48 12.62 13.28
C SER A 138 11.90 11.78 14.42
N THR A 139 12.68 10.84 14.92
CA THR A 139 12.37 10.09 16.14
C THR A 139 13.12 10.67 17.35
N PRO A 140 12.58 10.56 18.58
CA PRO A 140 13.29 10.99 19.79
C PRO A 140 14.57 10.18 20.05
N GLU A 141 14.53 8.89 19.74
CA GLU A 141 15.68 7.98 19.84
C GLU A 141 16.37 7.84 18.48
N PRO A 142 17.71 7.75 18.44
CA PRO A 142 18.43 7.58 17.18
C PRO A 142 18.12 6.23 16.53
N LEU A 143 17.91 6.27 15.21
CA LEU A 143 17.69 5.09 14.38
C LEU A 143 19.00 4.35 14.14
N LYS A 144 18.93 3.03 13.93
CA LYS A 144 20.10 2.15 13.86
C LYS A 144 20.69 2.04 12.45
N VAL A 145 19.84 2.02 11.43
CA VAL A 145 20.19 1.83 10.01
C VAL A 145 19.50 2.84 9.09
N ILE A 146 18.35 3.41 9.47
CA ILE A 146 17.72 4.51 8.72
C ILE A 146 18.28 5.85 9.22
N GLY A 147 19.58 6.07 9.02
CA GLY A 147 20.30 7.29 9.43
C GLY A 147 20.92 8.04 8.25
N PRO A 148 21.61 9.18 8.46
CA PRO A 148 22.23 9.94 7.37
C PRO A 148 23.03 9.04 6.41
N GLY A 149 22.76 9.13 5.10
CA GLY A 149 23.42 8.33 4.06
C GLY A 149 22.78 6.97 3.75
N TRP A 150 21.83 6.48 4.55
CA TRP A 150 21.22 5.14 4.35
C TRP A 150 20.65 4.96 2.94
N ALA A 151 20.00 5.99 2.41
CA ALA A 151 19.37 5.96 1.10
C ALA A 151 20.43 5.84 -0.01
N GLN A 152 21.56 6.51 0.13
CA GLN A 152 22.65 6.40 -0.84
C GLN A 152 23.22 4.97 -0.90
N ASP A 153 23.38 4.33 0.26
CA ASP A 153 23.90 2.95 0.33
C ASP A 153 22.91 1.94 -0.28
N VAL A 154 21.63 2.09 0.04
CA VAL A 154 20.58 1.11 -0.30
C VAL A 154 20.02 1.36 -1.70
N LEU A 155 19.67 2.60 -2.02
CA LEU A 155 18.98 3.01 -3.24
C LEU A 155 19.94 3.51 -4.33
N GLY A 156 21.16 3.88 -3.96
CA GLY A 156 22.10 4.55 -4.88
C GLY A 156 21.82 6.04 -5.10
N CYS A 157 20.81 6.60 -4.42
CA CYS A 157 20.41 8.00 -4.50
C CYS A 157 19.60 8.41 -3.24
N SER A 158 19.19 9.68 -3.16
CA SER A 158 18.27 10.12 -2.11
C SER A 158 16.87 9.51 -2.29
N VAL A 159 16.08 9.42 -1.21
CA VAL A 159 14.68 8.93 -1.29
C VAL A 159 13.84 9.78 -2.24
N ALA A 160 14.01 11.11 -2.18
CA ALA A 160 13.29 12.04 -3.06
C ALA A 160 13.65 11.79 -4.54
N ASP A 161 14.93 11.60 -4.86
CA ASP A 161 15.37 11.30 -6.22
C ASP A 161 14.85 9.93 -6.70
N TYR A 162 14.84 8.92 -5.84
CA TYR A 162 14.31 7.59 -6.14
C TYR A 162 12.82 7.65 -6.51
N VAL A 163 12.03 8.37 -5.70
CA VAL A 163 10.59 8.60 -5.94
C VAL A 163 10.37 9.44 -7.20
N GLY A 164 11.15 10.49 -7.38
CA GLY A 164 11.08 11.36 -8.56
C GLY A 164 11.43 10.64 -9.85
N LEU A 165 12.44 9.76 -9.83
CA LEU A 165 12.81 8.94 -10.98
C LEU A 165 11.69 7.96 -11.37
N ALA A 166 11.09 7.27 -10.40
CA ALA A 166 9.95 6.40 -10.65
C ALA A 166 8.78 7.15 -11.29
N ARG A 167 8.48 8.34 -10.76
CA ARG A 167 7.44 9.20 -11.32
C ARG A 167 7.77 9.70 -12.71
N TYR A 168 9.03 10.04 -12.97
CA TYR A 168 9.49 10.46 -14.29
C TYR A 168 9.28 9.36 -15.33
N VAL A 169 9.66 8.12 -14.99
CA VAL A 169 9.41 6.94 -15.84
C VAL A 169 7.92 6.75 -16.10
N TRP A 170 7.09 6.83 -15.06
CA TRP A 170 5.63 6.74 -15.22
C TRP A 170 5.08 7.85 -16.14
N ALA A 171 5.46 9.11 -15.91
CA ALA A 171 4.94 10.24 -16.67
C ALA A 171 5.35 10.17 -18.14
N THR A 172 6.61 9.87 -18.42
CA THR A 172 7.12 9.75 -19.79
C THR A 172 6.50 8.57 -20.52
N THR A 173 6.36 7.42 -19.88
CA THR A 173 5.78 6.22 -20.53
C THR A 173 4.29 6.35 -20.84
N THR A 174 3.55 7.14 -20.07
CA THR A 174 2.10 7.35 -20.23
C THR A 174 1.76 8.57 -21.09
N SER A 175 2.59 9.61 -21.07
CA SER A 175 2.29 10.91 -21.69
C SER A 175 3.12 11.21 -22.96
N ILE A 176 4.00 10.30 -23.39
CA ILE A 176 4.78 10.50 -24.62
C ILE A 176 3.84 10.63 -25.84
N PRO A 177 4.03 11.67 -26.69
CA PRO A 177 3.15 11.88 -27.84
C PRO A 177 3.40 10.90 -28.98
N ILE A 178 4.51 10.15 -28.95
CA ILE A 178 4.90 9.18 -29.98
C ILE A 178 4.21 7.84 -29.68
N PRO A 179 3.19 7.42 -30.45
CA PRO A 179 2.40 6.22 -30.14
C PRO A 179 3.23 4.94 -30.01
N GLU A 180 4.28 4.81 -30.81
CA GLU A 180 5.18 3.64 -30.86
C GLU A 180 6.03 3.49 -29.59
N LEU A 181 6.16 4.55 -28.80
CA LEU A 181 6.93 4.57 -27.56
C LEU A 181 6.05 4.49 -26.31
N LYS A 182 4.73 4.43 -26.44
CA LYS A 182 3.84 4.30 -25.27
C LYS A 182 4.13 3.01 -24.52
N GLY A 183 4.28 3.11 -23.20
CA GLY A 183 4.68 1.98 -22.36
C GLY A 183 6.14 1.57 -22.51
N ARG A 184 6.99 2.39 -23.13
CA ARG A 184 8.44 2.18 -23.22
C ARG A 184 9.18 3.36 -22.60
N PHE A 185 10.25 3.06 -21.86
CA PHE A 185 11.15 4.06 -21.30
C PHE A 185 12.53 3.88 -21.92
N ILE A 186 13.03 4.91 -22.62
CA ILE A 186 14.36 4.92 -23.23
C ILE A 186 15.17 6.01 -22.54
N PRO A 187 16.05 5.68 -21.57
CA PRO A 187 16.75 6.68 -20.76
C PRO A 187 17.46 7.75 -21.59
N ASP A 188 18.25 7.35 -22.59
CA ASP A 188 19.05 8.28 -23.42
C ASP A 188 18.19 9.24 -24.27
N MET A 189 16.97 8.83 -24.61
CA MET A 189 16.04 9.65 -25.38
C MET A 189 15.20 10.55 -24.48
N MET A 190 14.81 10.05 -23.32
CA MET A 190 13.80 10.69 -22.48
C MET A 190 14.44 11.61 -21.45
N LEU A 191 15.52 11.21 -20.78
CA LEU A 191 16.18 12.01 -19.76
C LEU A 191 17.16 13.02 -20.38
N ALA A 192 16.73 14.28 -20.48
CA ALA A 192 17.59 15.35 -20.97
C ALA A 192 18.59 15.80 -19.88
N PRO A 193 19.80 16.29 -20.25
CA PRO A 193 20.74 16.86 -19.29
C PRO A 193 20.14 17.94 -18.37
N ALA A 194 19.15 18.70 -18.86
CA ALA A 194 18.47 19.75 -18.10
C ALA A 194 17.61 19.19 -16.94
N ASP A 195 17.09 17.97 -17.08
CA ASP A 195 16.21 17.34 -16.09
C ASP A 195 16.97 17.04 -14.79
N TYR A 196 18.28 16.76 -14.87
CA TYR A 196 19.13 16.46 -13.71
C TYR A 196 19.31 17.63 -12.74
N SER A 197 19.04 18.86 -13.16
CA SER A 197 19.10 20.03 -12.27
C SER A 197 18.07 19.98 -11.14
N ALA A 198 16.96 19.24 -11.34
CA ALA A 198 15.94 19.07 -10.32
C ALA A 198 16.33 18.01 -9.28
N PHE A 199 17.18 17.06 -9.65
CA PHE A 199 17.60 15.97 -8.77
C PHE A 199 18.72 16.41 -7.82
N SER A 200 18.72 15.85 -6.62
CA SER A 200 19.67 16.19 -5.56
C SER A 200 20.97 15.39 -5.62
N THR A 201 20.91 14.17 -6.13
CA THR A 201 22.00 13.16 -6.15
C THR A 201 22.24 12.58 -7.54
N LEU A 202 21.21 12.44 -8.38
CA LEU A 202 21.37 11.97 -9.76
C LEU A 202 21.92 13.09 -10.66
N ARG A 203 23.00 12.82 -11.40
CA ARG A 203 23.71 13.83 -12.22
C ARG A 203 23.80 13.48 -13.70
N SER A 204 23.45 12.26 -14.08
CA SER A 204 23.60 11.78 -15.45
C SER A 204 22.62 10.64 -15.77
N VAL A 205 22.50 10.33 -17.07
CA VAL A 205 21.75 9.15 -17.54
C VAL A 205 22.33 7.87 -16.96
N ALA A 206 23.66 7.80 -16.82
CA ALA A 206 24.32 6.67 -16.18
C ALA A 206 23.87 6.47 -14.72
N ASP A 207 23.73 7.54 -13.94
CA ASP A 207 23.26 7.43 -12.54
C ASP A 207 21.82 6.94 -12.47
N ALA A 208 20.94 7.54 -13.29
CA ALA A 208 19.53 7.16 -13.33
C ALA A 208 19.36 5.70 -13.79
N THR A 209 20.07 5.30 -14.86
CA THR A 209 20.08 3.93 -15.36
C THR A 209 20.60 2.95 -14.31
N ALA A 210 21.67 3.29 -13.58
CA ALA A 210 22.18 2.42 -12.51
C ALA A 210 21.15 2.18 -11.40
N VAL A 211 20.38 3.21 -11.00
CA VAL A 211 19.29 3.07 -10.02
C VAL A 211 18.15 2.21 -10.59
N LEU A 212 17.76 2.44 -11.85
CA LEU A 212 16.73 1.64 -12.52
C LEU A 212 17.14 0.17 -12.62
N GLU A 213 18.34 -0.11 -13.09
CA GLU A 213 18.86 -1.47 -13.26
C GLU A 213 18.97 -2.21 -11.93
N ARG A 214 19.32 -1.50 -10.85
CA ARG A 214 19.42 -2.11 -9.51
C ARG A 214 18.06 -2.46 -8.91
N HIS A 215 17.02 -1.66 -9.15
CA HIS A 215 15.79 -1.73 -8.35
C HIS A 215 14.50 -1.93 -9.13
N PHE A 216 14.45 -1.55 -10.41
CA PHE A 216 13.23 -1.50 -11.20
C PHE A 216 13.26 -2.48 -12.38
N VAL A 217 14.43 -2.78 -12.93
CA VAL A 217 14.56 -3.58 -14.15
C VAL A 217 14.66 -5.07 -13.82
N THR A 218 14.04 -5.88 -14.67
CA THR A 218 14.20 -7.33 -14.77
C THR A 218 14.22 -7.73 -16.24
N ASP A 219 14.35 -9.02 -16.52
CA ASP A 219 14.28 -9.60 -17.86
C ASP A 219 13.43 -10.89 -17.85
N ALA A 220 13.21 -11.46 -19.03
CA ALA A 220 12.43 -12.70 -19.16
C ALA A 220 13.06 -13.88 -18.36
N PRO A 221 14.39 -14.14 -18.42
CA PRO A 221 15.03 -15.15 -17.59
C PRO A 221 14.82 -14.96 -16.08
N GLY A 222 14.95 -13.72 -15.57
CA GLY A 222 14.71 -13.39 -14.16
C GLY A 222 13.27 -13.67 -13.76
N LEU A 223 12.31 -13.26 -14.59
CA LEU A 223 10.89 -13.53 -14.35
C LEU A 223 10.54 -15.02 -14.42
N GLN A 224 11.17 -15.77 -15.33
CA GLN A 224 11.03 -17.22 -15.40
C GLN A 224 11.53 -17.90 -14.12
N ALA A 225 12.66 -17.47 -13.57
CA ALA A 225 13.22 -18.03 -12.33
C ALA A 225 12.32 -17.79 -11.11
N THR A 226 11.52 -16.73 -11.11
CA THR A 226 10.54 -16.45 -10.04
C THR A 226 9.20 -17.17 -10.22
N TYR A 227 8.96 -17.80 -11.38
CA TYR A 227 7.69 -18.46 -11.63
C TYR A 227 7.56 -19.75 -10.81
N PRO A 228 6.47 -19.95 -10.07
CA PRO A 228 6.31 -21.13 -9.21
C PRO A 228 6.31 -22.42 -10.04
N ALA A 229 7.06 -23.43 -9.59
CA ALA A 229 7.16 -24.73 -10.29
C ALA A 229 5.83 -25.52 -10.29
N SER A 230 4.99 -25.34 -9.27
CA SER A 230 3.70 -26.02 -9.14
C SER A 230 2.70 -25.13 -8.39
N PRO A 231 2.20 -24.05 -9.02
CA PRO A 231 1.22 -23.19 -8.38
C PRO A 231 -0.11 -23.91 -8.20
N ASP A 232 -0.82 -23.61 -7.12
CA ASP A 232 -2.24 -23.95 -7.03
C ASP A 232 -3.00 -23.17 -8.13
N PRO A 233 -3.64 -23.86 -9.09
CA PRO A 233 -4.31 -23.20 -10.22
C PRO A 233 -5.45 -22.27 -9.78
N LEU A 234 -6.05 -22.49 -8.60
CA LEU A 234 -7.13 -21.64 -8.09
C LEU A 234 -6.61 -20.38 -7.36
N LEU A 235 -5.36 -20.41 -6.91
CA LEU A 235 -4.76 -19.33 -6.11
C LEU A 235 -3.64 -18.56 -6.82
N ARG A 236 -3.11 -19.08 -7.93
CA ARG A 236 -1.96 -18.50 -8.66
C ARG A 236 -2.11 -17.00 -8.91
N ARG A 237 -3.25 -16.56 -9.43
CA ARG A 237 -3.51 -15.14 -9.76
C ARG A 237 -3.43 -14.20 -8.55
N TYR A 238 -3.67 -14.73 -7.34
CA TYR A 238 -3.63 -13.96 -6.09
C TYR A 238 -2.24 -13.95 -5.45
N GLY A 239 -1.29 -14.71 -6.02
CA GLY A 239 0.10 -14.73 -5.61
C GLY A 239 0.84 -13.41 -5.89
N HIS A 240 2.08 -13.34 -5.45
CA HIS A 240 2.94 -12.20 -5.74
C HIS A 240 3.29 -12.16 -7.23
N ASN A 241 2.98 -11.04 -7.89
CA ASN A 241 3.44 -10.77 -9.24
C ASN A 241 4.78 -9.99 -9.18
N PRO A 242 5.88 -10.53 -9.73
CA PRO A 242 7.21 -9.91 -9.66
C PRO A 242 7.32 -8.58 -10.44
N LEU A 243 6.42 -8.28 -11.37
CA LEU A 243 6.37 -6.96 -12.00
C LEU A 243 6.00 -5.84 -11.01
N ARG A 244 5.56 -6.17 -9.78
CA ARG A 244 5.38 -5.19 -8.71
C ARG A 244 6.69 -4.79 -8.04
N THR A 245 7.72 -5.63 -8.10
CA THR A 245 9.04 -5.36 -7.49
C THR A 245 10.05 -4.89 -8.52
N THR A 246 9.93 -5.34 -9.77
CA THR A 246 10.74 -4.93 -10.91
C THR A 246 9.83 -4.64 -12.12
N PRO A 247 9.23 -3.44 -12.19
CA PRO A 247 8.20 -3.10 -13.18
C PRO A 247 8.73 -2.80 -14.59
N LEU A 248 10.05 -2.69 -14.78
CA LEU A 248 10.69 -2.45 -16.07
C LEU A 248 11.26 -3.75 -16.61
N VAL A 249 11.11 -3.99 -17.91
CA VAL A 249 11.55 -5.23 -18.57
C VAL A 249 12.53 -4.93 -19.69
N ALA A 250 13.75 -5.45 -19.59
CA ALA A 250 14.79 -5.36 -20.61
C ALA A 250 14.68 -6.50 -21.64
N GLY A 251 15.41 -6.38 -22.75
CA GLY A 251 15.55 -7.43 -23.76
C GLY A 251 14.54 -7.39 -24.91
N PHE A 252 13.67 -6.37 -24.95
CA PHE A 252 12.64 -6.19 -25.99
C PHE A 252 12.91 -4.93 -26.83
N GLY A 253 14.11 -4.85 -27.41
CA GLY A 253 14.56 -3.67 -28.18
C GLY A 253 15.25 -2.60 -27.31
N GLU A 254 15.27 -1.37 -27.80
CA GLU A 254 15.91 -0.23 -27.12
C GLU A 254 15.14 0.19 -25.86
N GLY A 255 15.86 0.46 -24.78
CA GLY A 255 15.29 0.82 -23.49
C GLY A 255 14.54 -0.31 -22.79
N TYR A 256 13.54 0.05 -21.98
CA TYR A 256 12.77 -0.86 -21.15
C TYR A 256 11.29 -0.80 -21.50
N LEU A 257 10.66 -1.97 -21.60
CA LEU A 257 9.19 -2.05 -21.60
C LEU A 257 8.67 -1.86 -20.18
N VAL A 258 7.53 -1.19 -20.07
CA VAL A 258 6.81 -0.96 -18.81
C VAL A 258 5.41 -1.54 -18.96
N PRO A 259 5.23 -2.85 -18.71
CA PRO A 259 3.97 -3.54 -18.98
C PRO A 259 2.77 -2.91 -18.27
N VAL A 260 2.98 -2.42 -17.03
CA VAL A 260 1.95 -1.76 -16.23
C VAL A 260 2.56 -0.54 -15.54
N PRO A 261 2.46 0.68 -16.12
CA PRO A 261 3.10 1.88 -15.57
C PRO A 261 2.75 2.17 -14.10
N ALA A 262 1.53 1.89 -13.65
CA ALA A 262 1.14 2.06 -12.24
C ALA A 262 2.00 1.23 -11.25
N ALA A 263 2.62 0.13 -11.71
CA ALA A 263 3.53 -0.66 -10.89
C ALA A 263 4.85 0.08 -10.59
N VAL A 264 5.27 1.01 -11.45
CA VAL A 264 6.45 1.86 -11.24
C VAL A 264 6.26 2.75 -10.01
N LEU A 265 5.09 3.36 -9.89
CA LEU A 265 4.75 4.19 -8.72
C LEU A 265 4.60 3.34 -7.46
N SER A 266 3.97 2.17 -7.57
CA SER A 266 3.85 1.22 -6.46
C SER A 266 5.21 0.75 -5.93
N LYS A 267 6.23 0.64 -6.80
CA LYS A 267 7.60 0.31 -6.39
C LYS A 267 8.27 1.44 -5.60
N ALA A 268 7.88 2.69 -5.83
CA ALA A 268 8.38 3.86 -5.14
C ALA A 268 7.57 4.26 -3.88
N SER A 269 6.44 3.60 -3.62
CA SER A 269 5.65 3.85 -2.41
C SER A 269 6.36 3.34 -1.14
N MET A 270 5.78 3.66 0.03
CA MET A 270 6.26 3.13 1.32
C MET A 270 6.32 1.60 1.36
N LEU A 271 5.36 0.93 0.70
CA LEU A 271 5.37 -0.53 0.60
C LEU A 271 6.56 -1.02 -0.23
N GLY A 272 6.82 -0.39 -1.37
CA GLY A 272 7.95 -0.73 -2.24
C GLY A 272 9.31 -0.47 -1.59
N LEU A 273 9.45 0.67 -0.91
CA LEU A 273 10.67 1.04 -0.19
C LEU A 273 10.94 0.16 1.02
N TYR A 274 9.91 -0.34 1.70
CA TYR A 274 10.12 -1.33 2.76
C TYR A 274 10.78 -2.59 2.26
N TYR A 275 10.31 -3.15 1.14
CA TYR A 275 10.92 -4.37 0.60
C TYR A 275 12.28 -4.09 -0.02
N THR A 276 12.50 -2.87 -0.52
CA THR A 276 13.78 -2.45 -1.10
C THR A 276 14.84 -2.23 -0.01
N GLY A 277 14.51 -1.53 1.08
CA GLY A 277 15.44 -1.26 2.18
C GLY A 277 15.53 -2.36 3.24
N GLY A 278 14.48 -3.18 3.35
CA GLY A 278 14.41 -4.30 4.28
C GLY A 278 15.09 -5.58 3.81
N GLU A 279 15.85 -5.56 2.70
CA GLU A 279 16.56 -6.70 2.05
C GLU A 279 16.27 -8.03 2.74
N GLU A 280 15.26 -8.76 2.23
CA GLU A 280 14.67 -9.98 2.78
C GLU A 280 14.80 -10.06 4.33
N ASN A 281 13.71 -9.81 5.08
CA ASN A 281 13.65 -9.78 6.56
C ASN A 281 14.36 -10.94 7.31
N SER A 282 14.88 -11.94 6.61
CA SER A 282 15.89 -12.92 7.01
C SER A 282 17.25 -12.30 7.43
N THR A 283 17.67 -11.15 6.89
CA THR A 283 18.98 -10.55 7.21
C THR A 283 18.98 -9.74 8.52
N PRO A 284 20.12 -9.66 9.25
CA PRO A 284 20.22 -8.81 10.44
C PRO A 284 19.94 -7.32 10.15
N ARG A 285 20.44 -6.80 9.02
CA ARG A 285 20.20 -5.41 8.59
C ARG A 285 18.72 -5.19 8.27
N GLY A 286 18.08 -6.11 7.56
CA GLY A 286 16.65 -6.06 7.24
C GLY A 286 15.78 -5.94 8.50
N LYS A 287 16.04 -6.76 9.53
CA LYS A 287 15.32 -6.68 10.82
C LYS A 287 15.48 -5.33 11.53
N LEU A 288 16.69 -4.77 11.50
CA LEU A 288 16.95 -3.43 12.05
C LEU A 288 16.21 -2.36 11.24
N PHE A 289 16.21 -2.47 9.90
CA PHE A 289 15.47 -1.56 9.03
C PHE A 289 13.97 -1.59 9.33
N THR A 290 13.38 -2.78 9.49
CA THR A 290 11.95 -2.89 9.83
C THR A 290 11.63 -2.32 11.21
N THR A 291 12.57 -2.40 12.14
CA THR A 291 12.43 -1.84 13.50
C THR A 291 12.47 -0.32 13.45
N ASP A 292 13.48 0.25 12.79
CA ASP A 292 13.61 1.69 12.61
C ASP A 292 12.43 2.29 11.86
N LEU A 293 11.93 1.59 10.84
CA LEU A 293 10.75 2.01 10.12
C LEU A 293 9.51 2.03 11.02
N GLY A 294 9.40 1.09 11.98
CA GLY A 294 8.36 1.10 13.00
C GLY A 294 8.37 2.38 13.82
N HIS A 295 9.54 2.73 14.40
CA HIS A 295 9.69 3.95 15.19
C HIS A 295 9.46 5.22 14.36
N LEU A 296 9.92 5.25 13.10
CA LEU A 296 9.63 6.37 12.19
C LEU A 296 8.15 6.50 11.89
N PHE A 297 7.45 5.38 11.69
CA PHE A 297 6.03 5.37 11.43
C PHE A 297 5.23 5.85 12.65
N GLU A 298 5.60 5.42 13.86
CA GLU A 298 5.06 5.95 15.13
C GLU A 298 5.22 7.48 15.21
N ALA A 299 6.42 8.00 14.95
CA ALA A 299 6.68 9.44 14.93
C ALA A 299 5.91 10.17 13.83
N TYR A 300 5.76 9.56 12.66
CA TYR A 300 5.00 10.12 11.54
C TYR A 300 3.52 10.24 11.87
N VAL A 301 2.93 9.24 12.52
CA VAL A 301 1.56 9.32 13.05
C VAL A 301 1.44 10.48 14.03
N GLY A 302 2.41 10.67 14.93
CA GLY A 302 2.44 11.82 15.83
C GLY A 302 2.41 13.17 15.11
N ARG A 303 3.19 13.31 14.02
CA ARG A 303 3.16 14.51 13.16
C ARG A 303 1.77 14.74 12.57
N GLN A 304 1.12 13.69 12.06
CA GLN A 304 -0.23 13.77 11.51
C GLN A 304 -1.25 14.16 12.58
N LEU A 305 -1.23 13.51 13.75
CA LEU A 305 -2.11 13.86 14.87
C LEU A 305 -1.91 15.32 15.34
N GLY A 306 -0.69 15.84 15.23
CA GLY A 306 -0.38 17.24 15.53
C GLY A 306 -1.05 18.26 14.61
N LEU A 307 -1.65 17.82 13.49
CA LEU A 307 -2.47 18.67 12.61
C LEU A 307 -3.93 18.79 13.08
N LEU A 308 -4.36 18.00 14.06
CA LEU A 308 -5.75 18.04 14.55
C LEU A 308 -6.04 19.35 15.28
N ASP A 309 -7.08 20.05 14.82
CA ASP A 309 -7.57 21.25 15.47
C ASP A 309 -8.21 20.95 16.84
N ASN A 310 -8.08 21.91 17.75
CA ASN A 310 -8.66 21.87 19.10
C ASN A 310 -8.29 20.61 19.91
N ALA A 311 -7.13 20.02 19.65
CA ALA A 311 -6.64 18.84 20.35
C ALA A 311 -5.28 19.09 20.99
N THR A 312 -5.01 18.43 22.12
CA THR A 312 -3.67 18.30 22.69
C THR A 312 -3.18 16.89 22.48
N VAL A 313 -2.02 16.73 21.81
CA VAL A 313 -1.42 15.42 21.52
C VAL A 313 -0.29 15.16 22.51
N TYR A 314 -0.40 14.06 23.26
CA TYR A 314 0.61 13.58 24.19
C TYR A 314 1.32 12.35 23.60
N PRO A 315 2.66 12.29 23.63
CA PRO A 315 3.40 11.09 23.28
C PRO A 315 3.25 10.00 24.34
N GLU A 316 3.76 8.80 24.03
CA GLU A 316 3.83 7.65 24.94
C GLU A 316 4.26 8.05 26.36
N ILE A 317 3.39 7.77 27.34
CA ILE A 317 3.64 8.02 28.75
C ILE A 317 4.31 6.79 29.37
N ARG A 318 5.48 7.01 29.97
CA ARG A 318 6.17 6.01 30.79
C ARG A 318 5.76 6.18 32.24
N HIS A 319 5.28 5.10 32.87
CA HIS A 319 4.83 5.13 34.25
C HIS A 319 5.68 4.23 35.16
N PRO A 320 6.18 4.74 36.30
CA PRO A 320 7.00 3.94 37.23
C PRO A 320 6.17 2.84 37.91
N GLY A 321 6.82 1.73 38.29
CA GLY A 321 6.20 0.65 39.09
C GLY A 321 5.47 -0.44 38.31
N ALA A 322 5.58 -0.49 36.98
CA ALA A 322 5.03 -1.58 36.18
C ALA A 322 5.65 -2.93 36.55
N ARG A 323 4.84 -4.00 36.65
CA ARG A 323 5.39 -5.34 36.92
C ARG A 323 6.25 -5.78 35.74
N LYS A 324 7.23 -6.66 36.00
CA LYS A 324 8.08 -7.23 34.96
C LYS A 324 7.20 -7.95 33.93
N GLY A 325 7.08 -7.39 32.73
CA GLY A 325 6.19 -7.87 31.65
C GLY A 325 5.08 -6.92 31.23
N ASP A 326 4.73 -5.91 32.05
CA ASP A 326 3.63 -4.97 31.75
C ASP A 326 4.05 -3.83 30.80
N GLY A 327 5.29 -3.80 30.32
CA GLY A 327 5.80 -2.80 29.38
C GLY A 327 6.01 -1.37 29.95
N GLY A 328 5.38 -0.99 31.06
CA GLY A 328 5.56 0.31 31.73
C GLY A 328 5.26 1.55 30.88
N LYS A 329 4.53 1.33 29.78
CA LYS A 329 4.22 2.30 28.74
C LYS A 329 2.70 2.31 28.48
N SER A 330 2.19 3.48 28.07
CA SER A 330 0.86 3.65 27.48
C SER A 330 0.84 3.18 26.03
N VAL A 331 -0.27 3.47 25.33
CA VAL A 331 -0.30 3.58 23.86
C VAL A 331 0.69 4.63 23.34
N ASP A 332 1.01 4.56 22.05
CA ASP A 332 1.99 5.44 21.39
C ASP A 332 1.60 6.92 21.43
N TRP A 333 0.31 7.24 21.28
CA TRP A 333 -0.20 8.60 21.32
C TRP A 333 -1.54 8.71 22.06
N ILE A 334 -1.73 9.80 22.80
CA ILE A 334 -3.01 10.14 23.44
C ILE A 334 -3.43 11.52 22.95
N VAL A 335 -4.61 11.61 22.33
CA VAL A 335 -5.17 12.85 21.82
C VAL A 335 -6.32 13.28 22.72
N VAL A 336 -6.21 14.47 23.30
CA VAL A 336 -7.21 15.04 24.19
C VAL A 336 -7.94 16.18 23.49
N PHE A 337 -9.21 15.94 23.16
CA PHE A 337 -10.17 16.94 22.71
C PHE A 337 -10.97 17.50 23.91
N PRO A 338 -11.75 18.58 23.74
CA PRO A 338 -12.61 19.10 24.80
C PRO A 338 -13.69 18.11 25.26
N ASP A 339 -14.09 17.19 24.39
CA ASP A 339 -15.23 16.28 24.56
C ASP A 339 -14.88 14.79 24.44
N LEU A 340 -13.62 14.44 24.14
CA LEU A 340 -13.17 13.07 23.90
C LEU A 340 -11.68 12.89 24.24
N VAL A 341 -11.32 11.72 24.77
CA VAL A 341 -9.93 11.24 24.80
C VAL A 341 -9.79 10.08 23.82
N LEU A 342 -8.90 10.23 22.83
CA LEU A 342 -8.59 9.21 21.84
C LEU A 342 -7.23 8.56 22.18
N LEU A 343 -7.23 7.25 22.38
CA LEU A 343 -6.05 6.43 22.63
C LEU A 343 -5.59 5.81 21.31
N VAL A 344 -4.41 6.17 20.83
CA VAL A 344 -3.91 5.76 19.51
C VAL A 344 -2.70 4.85 19.66
N GLU A 345 -2.85 3.61 19.19
CA GLU A 345 -1.74 2.67 19.02
C GLU A 345 -1.35 2.59 17.54
N VAL A 346 -0.06 2.54 17.25
CA VAL A 346 0.48 2.50 15.91
C VAL A 346 1.11 1.14 15.64
N LYS A 347 0.79 0.54 14.49
CA LYS A 347 1.39 -0.72 14.03
C LYS A 347 1.90 -0.55 12.61
N SER A 348 3.21 -0.77 12.41
CA SER A 348 3.81 -0.90 11.08
C SER A 348 3.48 -2.23 10.38
N ALA A 349 2.54 -2.99 10.95
CA ALA A 349 2.07 -4.28 10.47
C ALA A 349 1.37 -4.17 9.11
N ARG A 350 1.43 -5.27 8.35
CA ARG A 350 0.90 -5.36 6.99
C ARG A 350 0.22 -6.71 6.78
N PRO A 351 -0.81 -6.77 5.93
CA PRO A 351 -1.34 -8.05 5.46
C PRO A 351 -0.26 -8.87 4.76
N ASN A 352 0.14 -9.99 5.35
CA ASN A 352 1.04 -10.95 4.70
C ASN A 352 0.29 -11.76 3.63
N ALA A 353 1.02 -12.54 2.82
CA ALA A 353 0.44 -13.32 1.73
C ALA A 353 -0.68 -14.27 2.21
N ASN A 354 -0.48 -14.96 3.34
CA ASN A 354 -1.48 -15.87 3.90
C ASN A 354 -2.77 -15.13 4.31
N LEU A 355 -2.63 -13.93 4.87
CA LEU A 355 -3.76 -13.09 5.24
C LEU A 355 -4.55 -12.64 4.00
N ARG A 356 -3.85 -12.26 2.93
CA ARG A 356 -4.46 -11.86 1.64
C ARG A 356 -5.17 -13.03 0.93
N LEU A 357 -4.65 -14.24 1.06
CA LEU A 357 -5.25 -15.44 0.45
C LEU A 357 -6.49 -15.96 1.21
N GLY A 358 -6.74 -15.45 2.42
CA GLY A 358 -7.86 -15.88 3.26
C GLY A 358 -7.65 -17.28 3.86
N ALA A 359 -6.46 -17.54 4.41
CA ALA A 359 -6.13 -18.82 5.05
C ALA A 359 -7.16 -19.25 6.13
N GLU A 360 -7.27 -20.56 6.40
CA GLU A 360 -8.28 -21.15 7.30
C GLU A 360 -8.30 -20.54 8.71
N ASN A 361 -7.16 -20.04 9.21
CA ASN A 361 -7.00 -19.42 10.53
C ASN A 361 -6.99 -17.87 10.49
N TYR A 362 -7.52 -17.26 9.44
CA TYR A 362 -7.48 -15.81 9.22
C TYR A 362 -7.96 -14.98 10.43
N ALA A 363 -9.07 -15.37 11.07
CA ALA A 363 -9.58 -14.65 12.24
C ALA A 363 -8.58 -14.64 13.41
N GLN A 364 -7.85 -15.74 13.61
CA GLN A 364 -6.79 -15.83 14.63
C GLN A 364 -5.56 -15.02 14.23
N MET A 365 -5.20 -14.99 12.94
CA MET A 365 -4.08 -14.18 12.42
C MET A 365 -4.35 -12.68 12.50
N LEU A 366 -5.60 -12.28 12.23
CA LEU A 366 -6.08 -10.93 12.49
C LEU A 366 -6.05 -10.63 13.98
N ALA A 367 -6.63 -11.47 14.84
CA ALA A 367 -6.62 -11.23 16.28
C ALA A 367 -5.20 -11.05 16.85
N LYS A 368 -4.19 -11.64 16.21
CA LYS A 368 -2.79 -11.48 16.62
C LYS A 368 -2.13 -10.18 16.12
N THR A 369 -2.44 -9.72 14.91
CA THR A 369 -1.60 -8.69 14.24
C THR A 369 -1.93 -7.26 14.69
N PRO A 370 -3.19 -6.79 14.70
CA PRO A 370 -3.59 -5.54 15.35
C PRO A 370 -4.07 -5.74 16.79
N GLY A 371 -4.42 -6.97 17.21
CA GLY A 371 -5.05 -7.21 18.51
C GLY A 371 -4.14 -6.97 19.72
N GLU A 372 -2.81 -7.03 19.57
CA GLU A 372 -1.89 -6.54 20.62
C GLU A 372 -2.14 -5.06 20.93
N GLY A 373 -2.47 -4.26 19.90
CA GLY A 373 -2.82 -2.86 20.08
C GLY A 373 -4.12 -2.64 20.84
N PHE A 374 -5.06 -3.57 20.73
CA PHE A 374 -6.33 -3.49 21.47
C PHE A 374 -6.05 -3.67 22.96
N THR A 375 -5.21 -4.65 23.32
CA THR A 375 -4.77 -4.86 24.70
C THR A 375 -4.01 -3.65 25.26
N GLN A 376 -3.17 -2.99 24.46
CA GLN A 376 -2.45 -1.77 24.88
C GLN A 376 -3.40 -0.59 25.14
N ILE A 377 -4.40 -0.43 24.28
CA ILE A 377 -5.47 0.57 24.44
C ILE A 377 -6.28 0.28 25.71
N GLU A 378 -6.79 -0.93 25.89
CA GLU A 378 -7.56 -1.35 27.07
C GLU A 378 -6.76 -1.17 28.37
N LYS A 379 -5.47 -1.50 28.34
CA LYS A 379 -4.57 -1.29 29.47
C LYS A 379 -4.43 0.20 29.80
N THR A 380 -4.26 1.05 28.79
CA THR A 380 -4.12 2.50 29.00
C THR A 380 -5.42 3.13 29.50
N ASP A 381 -6.57 2.72 28.94
CA ASP A 381 -7.91 3.10 29.40
C ASP A 381 -8.11 2.75 30.88
N ARG A 382 -7.70 1.54 31.29
CA ARG A 382 -7.72 1.14 32.71
C ARG A 382 -6.86 2.05 33.59
N LEU A 383 -5.63 2.34 33.18
CA LEU A 383 -4.71 3.18 33.98
C LEU A 383 -5.26 4.60 34.18
N ILE A 384 -5.94 5.16 33.18
CA ILE A 384 -6.62 6.46 33.28
C ILE A 384 -7.81 6.36 34.24
N SER A 385 -8.66 5.32 34.11
CA SER A 385 -9.80 5.12 35.00
C SER A 385 -9.41 4.90 36.47
N GLU A 386 -8.28 4.22 36.71
CA GLU A 386 -7.73 4.00 38.06
C GLU A 386 -7.13 5.27 38.68
N GLY A 387 -7.06 6.38 37.94
CA GLY A 387 -6.45 7.63 38.42
C GLY A 387 -4.95 7.51 38.62
N ASN A 388 -4.25 6.73 37.78
CA ASN A 388 -2.81 6.57 37.88
C ASN A 388 -2.10 7.94 37.79
N PRO A 389 -1.21 8.30 38.73
CA PRO A 389 -0.58 9.62 38.76
C PRO A 389 0.18 10.02 37.49
N ALA A 390 0.71 9.06 36.72
CA ALA A 390 1.40 9.34 35.46
C ALA A 390 0.46 9.88 34.36
N PHE A 391 -0.85 9.70 34.53
CA PHE A 391 -1.91 10.13 33.61
C PHE A 391 -2.75 11.28 34.18
N ALA A 392 -2.28 11.99 35.21
CA ALA A 392 -3.03 13.05 35.88
C ALA A 392 -3.47 14.19 34.93
N GLN A 393 -2.71 14.43 33.86
CA GLN A 393 -3.01 15.40 32.81
C GLN A 393 -4.08 14.94 31.81
N ILE A 394 -4.44 13.65 31.82
CA ILE A 394 -5.44 13.08 30.91
C ILE A 394 -6.82 13.09 31.59
N PRO A 395 -7.83 13.77 31.01
CA PRO A 395 -9.15 13.85 31.64
C PRO A 395 -9.83 12.49 31.76
N SER A 396 -9.97 11.98 32.99
CA SER A 396 -10.60 10.68 33.24
C SER A 396 -12.13 10.68 33.15
N HIS A 397 -12.75 11.86 33.15
CA HIS A 397 -14.21 12.04 33.09
C HIS A 397 -14.77 12.13 31.65
N LEU A 398 -13.90 12.31 30.64
CA LEU A 398 -14.32 12.35 29.25
C LEU A 398 -14.54 10.94 28.70
N PRO A 399 -15.44 10.77 27.71
CA PRO A 399 -15.55 9.51 26.99
C PRO A 399 -14.20 9.16 26.33
N ARG A 400 -13.92 7.86 26.24
CA ARG A 400 -12.69 7.34 25.65
C ARG A 400 -12.98 6.48 24.42
N ARG A 401 -12.16 6.65 23.39
CA ARG A 401 -12.16 5.83 22.18
C ARG A 401 -10.74 5.34 21.90
N GLY A 402 -10.62 4.14 21.37
CA GLY A 402 -9.37 3.56 20.91
C GLY A 402 -9.25 3.61 19.39
N MET A 403 -8.04 3.78 18.90
CA MET A 403 -7.74 3.68 17.48
C MET A 403 -6.42 2.96 17.27
N VAL A 404 -6.42 1.92 16.44
CA VAL A 404 -5.20 1.30 15.93
C VAL A 404 -4.91 1.85 14.54
N ILE A 405 -3.80 2.56 14.38
CA ILE A 405 -3.32 3.04 13.08
C ILE A 405 -2.36 2.03 12.48
N THR A 406 -2.63 1.64 11.24
CA THR A 406 -1.82 0.68 10.49
C THR A 406 -1.18 1.34 9.27
N MET A 407 0.03 0.94 8.90
CA MET A 407 0.72 1.54 7.76
C MET A 407 0.07 1.15 6.41
N GLU A 408 -0.53 -0.04 6.34
CA GLU A 408 -1.25 -0.54 5.17
C GLU A 408 -2.70 -0.85 5.54
N PRO A 409 -3.66 -0.72 4.61
CA PRO A 409 -5.06 -0.94 4.92
C PRO A 409 -5.39 -2.42 5.22
N PHE A 410 -6.16 -2.61 6.28
CA PHE A 410 -6.80 -3.89 6.64
C PHE A 410 -8.29 -3.83 6.27
N HIS A 411 -8.59 -3.86 4.97
CA HIS A 411 -9.91 -3.51 4.40
C HIS A 411 -11.14 -4.20 5.02
N LEU A 412 -11.01 -5.41 5.57
CA LEU A 412 -12.13 -6.13 6.16
C LEU A 412 -12.12 -6.15 7.70
N LEU A 413 -11.07 -5.66 8.35
CA LEU A 413 -10.92 -5.85 9.81
C LEU A 413 -12.04 -5.21 10.63
N ASN A 414 -12.66 -4.14 10.14
CA ASN A 414 -13.78 -3.49 10.82
C ASN A 414 -15.14 -4.14 10.53
N THR A 415 -15.26 -5.14 9.65
CA THR A 415 -16.57 -5.77 9.39
C THR A 415 -17.09 -6.48 10.63
N ALA A 416 -18.41 -6.49 10.80
CA ALA A 416 -19.07 -7.05 11.98
C ALA A 416 -18.68 -8.52 12.21
N GLU A 417 -18.53 -9.31 11.14
CA GLU A 417 -18.16 -10.72 11.20
C GLU A 417 -16.77 -10.93 11.80
N LEU A 418 -15.82 -10.07 11.47
CA LEU A 418 -14.44 -10.18 11.96
C LEU A 418 -14.28 -9.56 13.34
N ARG A 419 -15.01 -8.47 13.63
CA ARG A 419 -15.07 -7.89 14.96
C ARG A 419 -15.72 -8.80 15.99
N ALA A 420 -16.70 -9.63 15.61
CA ALA A 420 -17.31 -10.62 16.50
C ALA A 420 -16.31 -11.64 17.07
N GLY A 421 -15.19 -11.89 16.38
CA GLY A 421 -14.11 -12.75 16.84
C GLY A 421 -13.14 -12.09 17.83
N ILE A 422 -13.21 -10.76 18.02
CA ILE A 422 -12.36 -10.01 18.94
C ILE A 422 -13.17 -9.76 20.21
N GLN A 423 -12.82 -10.46 21.29
CA GLN A 423 -13.49 -10.29 22.59
C GLN A 423 -12.91 -9.07 23.31
N PRO A 424 -13.71 -8.01 23.51
CA PRO A 424 -13.24 -6.85 24.26
C PRO A 424 -13.17 -7.17 25.75
N THR A 425 -12.22 -6.55 26.46
CA THR A 425 -12.12 -6.65 27.92
C THR A 425 -12.83 -5.45 28.56
N PRO A 426 -13.88 -5.64 29.38
CA PRO A 426 -14.48 -4.53 30.13
C PRO A 426 -13.47 -3.91 31.10
N ASN A 427 -13.48 -2.58 31.20
CA ASN A 427 -12.68 -1.87 32.18
C ASN A 427 -13.19 -2.20 33.60
N PRO A 428 -12.31 -2.68 34.52
CA PRO A 428 -12.73 -3.11 35.85
C PRO A 428 -13.24 -1.96 36.74
N VAL A 429 -12.93 -0.71 36.41
CA VAL A 429 -13.37 0.47 37.16
C VAL A 429 -14.73 0.97 36.68
N THR A 430 -14.93 1.07 35.37
CA THR A 430 -16.18 1.62 34.80
C THR A 430 -17.22 0.54 34.49
N GLY A 431 -16.79 -0.72 34.32
CA GLY A 431 -17.64 -1.82 33.83
C GLY A 431 -17.91 -1.78 32.33
N GLU A 432 -17.37 -0.79 31.61
CA GLU A 432 -17.61 -0.56 30.19
C GLU A 432 -16.42 -1.00 29.34
N THR A 433 -16.70 -1.39 28.10
CA THR A 433 -15.67 -1.65 27.09
C THR A 433 -15.37 -0.37 26.33
N ILE A 434 -14.09 -0.05 26.15
CA ILE A 434 -13.66 1.01 25.25
C ILE A 434 -13.91 0.63 23.78
N PRO A 435 -14.62 1.44 22.97
CA PRO A 435 -14.75 1.19 21.54
C PRO A 435 -13.41 1.40 20.83
N ILE A 436 -12.99 0.44 19.99
CA ILE A 436 -11.70 0.48 19.29
C ILE A 436 -11.89 0.33 17.78
N THR A 437 -11.46 1.32 17.00
CA THR A 437 -11.50 1.30 15.52
C THR A 437 -10.10 1.03 14.96
N THR A 438 -9.97 0.28 13.86
CA THR A 438 -8.69 0.17 13.15
C THR A 438 -8.76 1.02 11.89
N ALA A 439 -7.75 1.84 11.64
CA ALA A 439 -7.66 2.69 10.47
C ALA A 439 -6.28 2.54 9.82
N SER A 440 -6.20 2.74 8.52
CA SER A 440 -4.91 2.91 7.85
C SER A 440 -4.37 4.33 8.03
N ILE A 441 -3.08 4.52 7.80
CA ILE A 441 -2.46 5.84 7.80
C ILE A 441 -3.11 6.78 6.79
N HIS A 442 -3.52 6.25 5.62
CA HIS A 442 -4.22 7.04 4.61
C HIS A 442 -5.54 7.62 5.14
N GLU A 443 -6.26 6.85 5.97
CA GLU A 443 -7.49 7.34 6.59
C GLU A 443 -7.21 8.45 7.60
N LEU A 444 -6.14 8.34 8.39
CA LEU A 444 -5.73 9.40 9.31
C LEU A 444 -5.29 10.66 8.55
N GLU A 445 -4.50 10.51 7.49
CA GLU A 445 -4.05 11.62 6.64
C GLU A 445 -5.20 12.41 6.04
N HIS A 446 -6.33 11.74 5.76
CA HIS A 446 -7.55 12.37 5.31
C HIS A 446 -8.38 12.94 6.47
N ALA A 447 -8.42 12.24 7.62
CA ALA A 447 -9.11 12.70 8.83
C ALA A 447 -8.65 14.08 9.28
N VAL A 448 -7.34 14.31 9.25
CA VAL A 448 -6.71 15.57 9.70
C VAL A 448 -6.90 16.72 8.71
N THR A 449 -7.50 16.47 7.55
CA THR A 449 -7.83 17.50 6.56
C THR A 449 -9.28 17.96 6.63
N ILE A 450 -10.12 17.37 7.48
CA ILE A 450 -11.53 17.74 7.60
C ILE A 450 -11.67 19.13 8.22
N THR A 451 -12.47 20.00 7.62
CA THR A 451 -12.54 21.43 8.00
C THR A 451 -13.86 21.85 8.62
N ASP A 452 -14.94 21.14 8.36
CA ASP A 452 -16.30 21.52 8.78
C ASP A 452 -16.76 20.83 10.08
N ILE A 453 -16.05 19.79 10.52
CA ILE A 453 -16.35 19.02 11.73
C ILE A 453 -15.08 18.54 12.43
N SER A 454 -15.09 18.44 13.77
CA SER A 454 -13.94 17.86 14.48
C SER A 454 -13.91 16.34 14.37
N LEU A 455 -12.71 15.76 14.39
CA LEU A 455 -12.56 14.30 14.46
C LEU A 455 -13.23 13.71 15.72
N SER A 456 -13.24 14.44 16.84
CA SER A 456 -13.92 13.98 18.06
C SER A 456 -15.43 13.81 17.85
N GLN A 457 -16.08 14.77 17.18
CA GLN A 457 -17.50 14.72 16.87
C GLN A 457 -17.83 13.51 15.98
N LEU A 458 -17.01 13.26 14.95
CA LEU A 458 -17.16 12.07 14.10
C LEU A 458 -17.05 10.76 14.89
N LEU A 459 -16.01 10.63 15.71
CA LEU A 459 -15.77 9.42 16.51
C LEU A 459 -16.82 9.19 17.60
N LEU A 460 -17.46 10.25 18.10
CA LEU A 460 -18.58 10.12 19.04
C LEU A 460 -19.85 9.58 18.37
N THR A 461 -20.00 9.76 17.05
CA THR A 461 -21.11 9.17 16.26
C THR A 461 -20.85 7.71 15.83
N ASP A 462 -19.59 7.25 15.88
CA ASP A 462 -19.21 5.88 15.51
C ASP A 462 -19.88 4.85 16.44
N PRO A 463 -20.52 3.79 15.91
CA PRO A 463 -21.11 2.74 16.71
C PRO A 463 -20.18 2.23 17.83
N PRO A 464 -20.74 1.80 18.99
CA PRO A 464 -19.94 1.36 20.14
C PRO A 464 -19.02 0.16 19.85
N ASN A 465 -19.25 -0.56 18.76
CA ASN A 465 -18.44 -1.72 18.36
C ASN A 465 -17.24 -1.37 17.45
N GLY A 466 -17.07 -0.10 17.05
CA GLY A 466 -15.96 0.33 16.18
C GLY A 466 -15.96 -0.36 14.81
N ALA A 467 -17.14 -0.68 14.31
CA ALA A 467 -17.33 -1.45 13.07
C ALA A 467 -17.27 -0.59 11.80
N LEU A 468 -17.17 0.74 11.92
CA LEU A 468 -17.00 1.61 10.77
C LEU A 468 -15.52 1.87 10.50
N THR A 469 -15.16 1.94 9.23
CA THR A 469 -13.91 2.57 8.79
C THR A 469 -14.05 4.08 8.87
N LEU A 470 -12.94 4.82 9.02
CA LEU A 470 -13.03 6.27 9.14
C LEU A 470 -13.55 6.90 7.85
N LEU A 471 -13.19 6.35 6.68
CA LEU A 471 -13.69 6.85 5.39
C LEU A 471 -15.22 6.85 5.31
N GLN A 472 -15.91 5.93 5.98
CA GLN A 472 -17.38 5.92 6.00
C GLN A 472 -17.94 7.11 6.79
N LEU A 473 -17.25 7.53 7.86
CA LEU A 473 -17.62 8.70 8.66
C LEU A 473 -17.37 10.02 7.91
N PHE A 474 -16.51 10.01 6.89
CA PHE A 474 -16.11 11.21 6.15
C PHE A 474 -17.10 11.63 5.06
N THR A 475 -18.11 10.80 4.77
CA THR A 475 -19.05 11.05 3.68
C THR A 475 -19.86 12.32 3.93
N GLY A 476 -19.74 13.31 3.04
CA GLY A 476 -20.50 14.55 3.09
C GLY A 476 -19.82 15.72 3.82
N HIS A 477 -18.56 15.54 4.23
CA HIS A 477 -17.75 16.57 4.88
C HIS A 477 -16.84 17.33 3.92
N GLU A 478 -16.32 18.46 4.38
CA GLU A 478 -15.40 19.32 3.64
C GLU A 478 -13.95 19.04 4.06
N PHE A 479 -13.03 19.16 3.10
CA PHE A 479 -11.61 18.87 3.31
C PHE A 479 -10.75 20.03 2.81
N LEU A 480 -9.59 20.20 3.43
CA LEU A 480 -8.47 20.91 2.82
C LEU A 480 -8.11 20.24 1.49
N GLU A 481 -7.64 21.05 0.54
CA GLU A 481 -7.18 20.54 -0.75
C GLU A 481 -6.08 19.49 -0.58
N ASN A 482 -5.10 19.77 0.30
CA ASN A 482 -3.98 18.89 0.58
C ASN A 482 -3.67 18.82 2.07
N ASN A 483 -3.25 17.63 2.52
CA ASN A 483 -2.62 17.43 3.83
C ASN A 483 -1.27 18.17 3.86
N PRO A 484 -1.02 19.08 4.84
CA PRO A 484 0.21 19.88 4.89
C PRO A 484 1.52 19.09 4.93
N ILE A 485 1.54 17.92 5.58
CA ILE A 485 2.74 17.07 5.67
C ILE A 485 2.97 16.34 4.35
N LEU A 486 1.91 15.87 3.69
CA LEU A 486 2.02 15.28 2.35
C LEU A 486 2.46 16.34 1.33
N GLU A 487 1.94 17.55 1.43
CA GLU A 487 2.32 18.68 0.56
C GLU A 487 3.82 19.01 0.69
N GLU A 488 4.39 18.96 1.90
CA GLU A 488 5.82 19.09 2.14
C GLU A 488 6.62 17.95 1.49
N GLY A 489 6.14 16.71 1.63
CA GLY A 489 6.72 15.53 0.98
C GLY A 489 6.71 15.65 -0.54
N TRP A 490 5.59 16.09 -1.11
CA TRP A 490 5.41 16.27 -2.55
C TRP A 490 6.36 17.32 -3.14
N LYS A 491 6.48 18.47 -2.48
CA LYS A 491 7.37 19.57 -2.91
C LYS A 491 8.84 19.17 -2.90
N ALA A 492 9.22 18.18 -2.11
CA ALA A 492 10.58 17.66 -2.08
C ALA A 492 10.87 16.66 -3.21
N ILE A 493 9.85 16.15 -3.92
CA ILE A 493 10.05 15.26 -5.08
C ILE A 493 10.52 16.10 -6.28
N PRO A 494 11.63 15.74 -6.94
CA PRO A 494 12.17 16.52 -8.04
C PRO A 494 11.21 16.55 -9.23
N LEU A 495 11.33 17.61 -10.04
CA LEU A 495 10.51 17.91 -11.22
C LEU A 495 9.07 18.38 -10.93
N PHE A 496 8.79 18.76 -9.66
CA PHE A 496 7.49 19.30 -9.22
C PHE A 496 7.57 20.62 -8.43
N GLY A 497 8.71 21.32 -8.46
CA GLY A 497 8.70 22.74 -8.11
C GLY A 497 7.72 23.48 -9.01
N PRO A 498 6.98 24.51 -8.52
CA PRO A 498 6.07 25.27 -9.36
C PRO A 498 6.82 25.70 -10.62
N GLN A 499 6.36 25.24 -11.78
CA GLN A 499 6.80 25.83 -13.03
C GLN A 499 6.42 27.31 -12.92
N GLN A 500 7.40 28.18 -12.73
CA GLN A 500 7.22 29.59 -13.01
C GLN A 500 6.85 29.66 -14.49
N ARG A 501 5.55 29.78 -14.76
CA ARG A 501 5.02 30.21 -16.05
C ARG A 501 5.20 31.70 -16.18
#